data_AF-K9TL01-F1
#
_entry.id   AF-K9TL01-F1
#
_cell.length_a   1.000
_cell.length_b   1.000
_cell.length_c   1.000
_cell.angle_alpha   90.00
_cell.angle_beta   90.00
_cell.angle_gamma   90.00
#
_symmetry.space_group_name_H-M   'P 1'
#
loop_
_entity.id
_entity.type
_entity.pdbx_description
1 polymer ?
#
loop_
_entity_poly.entity_id
_entity_poly.type
_entity_poly.pdbx_seq_one_letter_code
_entity_poly.pdbx_strand_id
1 'polypeptide(L)'
;MKLNLVKQELEKLYLRSPEWIPTSPREIIWQEPEPNTWVQLLEQPSEYSADQALLLCKCGDREWVAWVPEHGEVILHEGQFY
;
A
#
# COMPACT_ATOMS: atom_id res chain seq x y z
N MET A 1 18.64 6.59 23.21
CA MET A 1 18.96 5.18 23.55
C MET A 1 17.70 4.30 23.48
N LYS A 2 17.10 4.13 22.28
CA LYS A 2 15.89 3.31 22.05
C LYS A 2 15.97 2.39 20.80
N LEU A 3 17.04 2.50 20.01
CA LEU A 3 17.22 1.72 18.77
C LEU A 3 17.58 0.25 19.02
N ASN A 4 18.18 -0.06 20.17
CA ASN A 4 18.64 -1.41 20.49
C ASN A 4 17.51 -2.33 20.97
N LEU A 5 16.43 -1.75 21.53
CA LEU A 5 15.31 -2.53 22.03
C LEU A 5 14.42 -3.03 20.88
N VAL A 6 14.18 -2.17 19.88
CA VAL A 6 13.38 -2.54 18.69
C VAL A 6 14.09 -3.65 17.89
N LYS A 7 15.42 -3.57 17.73
CA LYS A 7 16.20 -4.62 17.07
C LYS A 7 16.08 -5.97 17.78
N GLN A 8 16.16 -5.97 19.11
CA GLN A 8 16.14 -7.19 19.90
C GLN A 8 14.76 -7.84 19.94
N GLU A 9 13.67 -7.06 19.89
CA GLU A 9 12.31 -7.59 19.77
C GLU A 9 12.01 -8.12 18.35
N LEU A 10 12.56 -7.49 17.31
CA LEU A 10 12.49 -8.01 15.93
C LEU A 10 13.22 -9.35 15.77
N GLU A 11 14.39 -9.52 16.39
CA GLU A 11 15.14 -10.79 16.37
C GLU A 11 14.38 -11.91 17.09
N LYS A 12 13.69 -11.60 18.20
CA LYS A 12 12.85 -12.58 18.92
C LYS A 12 11.61 -12.98 18.13
N LEU A 13 11.01 -12.05 17.39
CA LEU A 13 9.89 -12.33 16.48
C LEU A 13 10.35 -13.22 15.31
N TYR A 14 11.57 -13.02 14.80
CA TYR A 14 12.14 -13.83 13.72
C TYR A 14 12.42 -15.28 14.12
N LEU A 15 12.94 -15.50 15.33
CA LEU A 15 13.33 -16.83 15.83
C LEU A 15 12.16 -17.71 16.30
N ARG A 16 10.96 -17.14 16.50
CA ARG A 16 9.80 -17.85 17.05
C ARG A 16 8.72 -18.16 16.00
N SER A 17 9.06 -17.95 14.73
CA SER A 17 8.13 -17.96 13.62
C SER A 17 7.98 -19.37 13.03
N PRO A 18 6.74 -19.88 12.82
CA PRO A 18 6.52 -21.19 12.23
C PRO A 18 6.95 -21.21 10.74
N GLU A 19 7.19 -22.40 10.21
CA GLU A 19 7.81 -22.67 8.89
C GLU A 19 7.08 -22.09 7.65
N TRP A 20 5.96 -21.39 7.83
CA TRP A 20 5.21 -20.73 6.77
C TRP A 20 5.59 -19.24 6.58
N ILE A 21 6.49 -18.68 7.40
CA ILE A 21 6.94 -17.31 7.18
C ILE A 21 7.97 -17.29 6.04
N PRO A 22 7.73 -16.50 4.98
CA PRO A 22 8.71 -16.33 3.91
C PRO A 22 10.03 -15.81 4.49
N THR A 23 11.08 -16.62 4.39
CA THR A 23 12.41 -16.37 5.01
C THR A 23 13.22 -15.28 4.31
N SER A 24 12.64 -14.64 3.29
CA SER A 24 13.23 -13.55 2.55
C SER A 24 12.42 -12.27 2.79
N PRO A 25 13.03 -11.14 3.19
CA PRO A 25 12.38 -9.83 3.21
C PRO A 25 11.78 -9.42 1.85
N ARG A 26 12.18 -10.09 0.76
CA ARG A 26 11.62 -9.91 -0.59
C ARG A 26 10.30 -10.63 -0.82
N GLU A 27 9.89 -11.51 0.10
CA GLU A 27 8.64 -12.28 0.02
C GLU A 27 7.62 -11.83 1.08
N ILE A 28 7.74 -10.59 1.59
CA ILE A 28 6.52 -9.89 1.98
C ILE A 28 5.74 -9.74 0.68
N ILE A 29 4.68 -10.52 0.52
CA ILE A 29 3.78 -10.46 -0.62
C ILE A 29 3.06 -9.11 -0.52
N TRP A 30 3.73 -8.04 -0.96
CA TRP A 30 3.06 -6.80 -1.31
C TRP A 30 2.19 -7.18 -2.50
N GLN A 31 0.91 -7.46 -2.25
CA GLN A 31 -0.03 -7.69 -3.34
C GLN A 31 -0.08 -6.40 -4.13
N GLU A 32 0.44 -6.46 -5.35
CA GLU A 32 0.30 -5.35 -6.28
C GLU A 32 -1.20 -5.15 -6.53
N PRO A 33 -1.71 -3.91 -6.47
CA PRO A 33 -3.12 -3.66 -6.71
C PRO A 33 -3.54 -4.19 -8.08
N GLU A 34 -4.78 -4.69 -8.19
CA GLU A 34 -5.31 -5.09 -9.49
C GLU A 34 -6.04 -3.92 -10.17
N PRO A 35 -5.94 -3.78 -11.50
CA PRO A 35 -6.77 -2.83 -12.24
C PRO A 35 -8.25 -3.17 -12.05
N ASN A 36 -9.10 -2.15 -12.19
CA ASN A 36 -10.55 -2.22 -11.93
C ASN A 36 -10.91 -2.54 -10.48
N THR A 37 -10.06 -2.13 -9.53
CA THR A 37 -10.29 -2.26 -8.08
C THR A 37 -10.60 -0.91 -7.46
N TRP A 38 -11.63 -0.86 -6.61
CA TRP A 38 -11.91 0.31 -5.79
C TRP A 38 -11.00 0.32 -4.57
N VAL A 39 -10.29 1.42 -4.37
CA VAL A 39 -9.36 1.63 -3.25
C VAL A 39 -9.78 2.85 -2.44
N GLN A 40 -9.45 2.84 -1.15
CA GLN A 40 -9.71 3.98 -0.28
C GLN A 40 -8.53 4.94 -0.31
N LEU A 41 -8.78 6.22 -0.60
CA LEU A 41 -7.76 7.27 -0.57
C LEU A 41 -7.45 7.67 0.87
N LEU A 42 -6.16 7.87 1.16
CA LEU A 42 -5.71 8.40 2.45
C LEU A 42 -6.05 9.89 2.61
N GLU A 43 -6.04 10.63 1.50
CA GLU A 43 -6.37 12.05 1.44
C GLU A 43 -7.28 12.33 0.26
N GLN A 44 -8.31 13.14 0.49
CA GLN A 44 -9.23 13.54 -0.58
C GLN A 44 -8.57 14.58 -1.49
N PRO A 45 -8.68 14.44 -2.82
CA PRO A 45 -8.16 15.43 -3.77
C PRO A 45 -8.82 16.81 -3.62
N SER A 46 -10.09 16.85 -3.19
CA SER A 46 -10.83 18.09 -2.91
C SER A 46 -11.98 17.82 -1.93
N GLU A 47 -12.55 18.86 -1.33
CA GLU A 47 -13.68 18.77 -0.38
C GLU A 47 -14.94 18.11 -0.96
N TYR A 48 -15.09 18.13 -2.29
CA TYR A 48 -16.23 17.53 -3.00
C TYR A 48 -15.89 16.20 -3.67
N SER A 49 -14.68 15.68 -3.46
CA SER A 49 -14.26 14.41 -4.03
C SER A 49 -14.68 13.25 -3.14
N ALA A 50 -15.05 12.14 -3.75
CA ALA A 50 -15.15 10.90 -3.03
C ALA A 50 -13.79 10.53 -2.40
N ASP A 51 -13.85 9.81 -1.28
CA ASP A 51 -12.73 9.23 -0.57
C ASP A 51 -12.27 7.89 -1.16
N GLN A 52 -12.87 7.46 -2.27
CA GLN A 52 -12.54 6.24 -2.98
C GLN A 52 -12.18 6.54 -4.43
N ALA A 53 -11.32 5.69 -5.00
CA ALA A 53 -10.93 5.75 -6.39
C ALA A 53 -10.98 4.37 -7.04
N LEU A 54 -11.37 4.31 -8.31
CA LEU A 54 -11.26 3.10 -9.12
C LEU A 54 -9.89 3.10 -9.81
N LEU A 55 -9.02 2.15 -9.48
CA LEU A 55 -7.77 1.94 -10.19
C LEU A 55 -8.07 1.50 -11.64
N LEU A 56 -7.52 2.19 -12.62
CA LEU A 56 -7.71 1.88 -14.04
C LEU A 56 -6.54 1.06 -14.57
N CYS A 57 -5.32 1.58 -14.43
CA CYS A 57 -4.10 0.91 -14.85
C CYS A 57 -2.86 1.47 -14.15
N LYS A 58 -1.81 0.65 -14.11
CA LYS A 58 -0.49 1.05 -13.63
C LYS A 58 0.22 1.83 -14.74
N CYS A 59 0.71 3.04 -14.42
CA CYS A 59 1.44 3.89 -15.37
C CYS A 59 2.93 4.08 -15.02
N GLY A 60 3.36 3.66 -13.83
CA GLY A 60 4.75 3.70 -13.39
C GLY A 60 5.03 2.65 -12.32
N ASP A 61 6.25 2.59 -11.79
CA ASP A 61 6.66 1.55 -10.82
C ASP A 61 5.77 1.49 -9.57
N ARG A 62 5.27 2.65 -9.13
CA ARG A 62 4.39 2.80 -7.96
C ARG A 62 3.26 3.78 -8.20
N GLU A 63 2.92 4.01 -9.47
CA GLU A 63 1.97 5.03 -9.90
C GLU A 63 0.83 4.38 -10.68
N TRP A 64 -0.38 4.81 -10.35
CA TRP A 64 -1.62 4.29 -10.87
C TRP A 64 -2.49 5.41 -11.40
N VAL A 65 -3.02 5.22 -12.60
CA VAL A 65 -4.13 6.03 -13.10
C VAL A 65 -5.39 5.53 -12.40
N ALA A 66 -6.12 6.43 -11.76
CA ALA A 66 -7.35 6.12 -11.06
C ALA A 66 -8.44 7.14 -11.38
N TRP A 67 -9.70 6.72 -11.26
CA TRP A 67 -10.85 7.59 -11.40
C TRP A 67 -11.50 7.82 -10.04
N VAL A 68 -11.63 9.08 -9.64
CA VAL A 68 -12.28 9.50 -8.41
C VAL A 68 -13.64 10.09 -8.76
N PRO A 69 -14.76 9.56 -8.21
CA PRO A 69 -16.06 10.18 -8.36
C PRO A 69 -16.02 11.67 -7.99
N GLU A 70 -16.73 12.48 -8.77
CA GLU A 70 -16.85 13.94 -8.56
C GLU A 70 -15.54 14.74 -8.74
N HIS A 71 -14.43 14.08 -9.13
CA HIS A 71 -13.16 14.73 -9.44
C HIS A 71 -12.64 14.38 -10.84
N GLY A 72 -12.74 13.12 -11.25
CA GLY A 72 -12.24 12.63 -12.54
C GLY A 72 -10.96 11.80 -12.42
N GLU A 73 -10.16 11.79 -13.49
CA GLU A 73 -8.92 11.00 -13.57
C GLU A 73 -7.78 11.67 -12.78
N VAL A 74 -7.06 10.87 -11.99
CA VAL A 74 -5.92 11.29 -11.18
C VAL A 74 -4.80 10.25 -11.24
N ILE A 75 -3.56 10.69 -10.99
CA ILE A 75 -2.42 9.80 -10.80
C ILE A 75 -2.22 9.64 -9.29
N LEU A 76 -2.25 8.39 -8.81
CA LEU A 76 -2.04 8.04 -7.41
C LEU A 76 -0.75 7.25 -7.24
N HIS A 77 0.03 7.59 -6.22
CA HIS A 77 1.10 6.74 -5.73
C HIS A 77 0.52 5.63 -4.83
N GLU A 78 1.09 4.42 -4.85
CA GLU A 78 0.65 3.28 -4.01
C GLU A 78 0.58 3.59 -2.50
N GLY A 79 1.32 4.60 -2.05
CA GLY A 79 1.29 5.08 -0.68
C GLY A 79 0.14 6.03 -0.34
N GLN A 80 -0.74 6.34 -1.29
CA GLN A 80 -1.88 7.26 -1.13
C GLN A 80 -3.22 6.54 -1.01
N PHE A 81 -3.22 5.20 -1.07
CA PHE A 81 -4.42 4.39 -0.93
C PHE A 81 -4.11 3.05 -0.25
N TYR A 82 -5.16 2.32 0.13
CA TYR A 82 -5.07 0.96 0.68
C TYR A 82 -6.28 0.11 0.27
#